data_AF-A0A4Y8C5P2-F1
#
_entry.id   AF-A0A4Y8C5P2-F1
#
_cell.length_a   1.000
_cell.length_b   1.000
_cell.length_c   1.000
_cell.angle_alpha   90.00
_cell.angle_beta   90.00
_cell.angle_gamma   90.00
#
_symmetry.space_group_name_H-M   'P 1'
#
loop_
_entity.id
_entity.type
_entity.pdbx_description
1 polymer ?
#
loop_
_entity_poly.entity_id
_entity_poly.type
_entity_poly.pdbx_seq_one_letter_code
_entity_poly.pdbx_strand_id
1 'polypeptide(L)'
;ILSVNGKNQGFVFASKPPTVVLMAGLQGGGKTTSTIKLANYLKLRNKKVLVAACDLQRLAAVEQLRQLCEANEIELFFIENEKDP
;
A
#
# COMPACT_ATOMS: atom_id res chain seq x y z
N ILE A 1 -4.69 14.44 -2.97
CA ILE A 1 -4.78 12.95 -2.99
C ILE A 1 -5.29 12.38 -1.66
N LEU A 2 -5.14 13.10 -0.54
CA LEU A 2 -5.76 12.76 0.73
C LEU A 2 -6.75 13.89 1.06
N SER A 3 -8.02 13.56 1.19
CA SER A 3 -9.08 14.50 1.56
C SER A 3 -9.98 13.78 2.56
N VAL A 4 -10.24 14.42 3.68
CA VAL A 4 -11.20 13.94 4.68
C VAL A 4 -12.31 15.00 4.72
N ASN A 5 -13.54 14.61 4.38
CA ASN A 5 -14.74 15.47 4.39
C ASN A 5 -14.56 16.82 3.69
N GLY A 6 -13.92 16.85 2.51
CA GLY A 6 -13.78 18.06 1.71
C GLY A 6 -12.71 19.05 2.20
N LYS A 7 -11.92 18.69 3.22
CA LYS A 7 -10.74 19.45 3.65
C LYS A 7 -9.47 18.75 3.19
N ASN A 8 -8.57 19.49 2.54
CA ASN A 8 -7.22 19.03 2.23
C ASN A 8 -6.42 18.90 3.53
N GLN A 9 -6.44 17.72 4.13
CA GLN A 9 -5.46 17.33 5.14
C GLN A 9 -4.31 16.59 4.46
N GLY A 10 -3.08 16.89 4.89
CA GLY A 10 -1.92 16.11 4.50
C GLY A 10 -1.99 14.68 5.02
N PHE A 11 -0.93 13.89 4.81
CA PHE A 11 -0.84 12.56 5.39
C PHE A 11 -0.71 12.66 6.91
N VAL A 12 -1.62 12.01 7.64
CA VAL A 12 -1.63 11.97 9.11
C VAL A 12 -0.87 10.74 9.57
N PHE A 13 0.16 10.95 10.36
CA PHE A 13 0.93 9.87 10.97
C PHE A 13 0.33 9.48 12.32
N ALA A 14 0.45 8.20 12.69
CA ALA A 14 0.12 7.73 14.03
C ALA A 14 1.03 8.41 15.07
N SER A 15 0.49 8.67 16.26
CA SER A 15 1.23 9.31 17.36
C SER A 15 2.43 8.46 17.84
N LYS A 16 2.34 7.14 17.69
CA LYS A 16 3.41 6.17 17.95
C LYS A 16 3.64 5.34 16.69
N PRO A 17 4.88 5.22 16.20
CA PRO A 17 5.20 4.33 15.08
C PRO A 17 4.90 2.85 15.42
N PRO A 18 4.54 2.01 14.42
CA PRO A 18 4.39 2.34 13.00
C PRO A 18 3.04 2.98 12.65
N THR A 19 2.97 3.72 11.54
CA THR A 19 1.69 4.13 10.93
C THR A 19 1.23 3.04 9.96
N VAL A 20 0.06 2.46 10.22
CA VAL A 20 -0.52 1.39 9.38
C VAL A 20 -1.64 1.97 8.53
N VAL A 21 -1.63 1.68 7.23
CA VAL A 21 -2.64 2.15 6.27
C VAL A 21 -3.21 0.93 5.53
N LEU A 22 -4.52 0.71 5.66
CA LEU A 22 -5.23 -0.32 4.91
C LEU A 22 -5.93 0.30 3.70
N MET A 23 -5.70 -0.28 2.53
CA MET A 23 -6.33 0.15 1.28
C MET A 23 -7.58 -0.70 1.03
N ALA A 24 -8.76 -0.15 1.35
CA ALA A 24 -10.05 -0.81 1.15
C ALA A 24 -10.89 -0.12 0.07
N GLY A 25 -11.86 -0.85 -0.50
CA GLY A 25 -12.77 -0.32 -1.53
C GLY A 25 -13.19 -1.35 -2.58
N LEU A 26 -14.02 -0.91 -3.53
CA LEU A 26 -14.60 -1.73 -4.60
C LEU A 26 -13.53 -2.41 -5.48
N GLN A 27 -13.89 -3.55 -6.08
CA GLN A 27 -13.07 -4.20 -7.12
C GLN A 27 -12.88 -3.22 -8.29
N GLY A 28 -11.64 -3.12 -8.81
CA GLY A 28 -11.31 -2.16 -9.87
C GLY A 28 -11.11 -0.71 -9.39
N GLY A 29 -11.33 -0.39 -8.11
CA GLY A 29 -11.14 0.97 -7.56
C GLY A 29 -9.67 1.45 -7.45
N GLY A 30 -8.72 0.76 -8.08
CA GLY A 30 -7.32 1.17 -8.13
C GLY A 30 -6.53 1.02 -6.82
N LYS A 31 -6.97 0.17 -5.89
CA LYS A 31 -6.32 -0.04 -4.57
C LYS A 31 -4.84 -0.36 -4.67
N THR A 32 -4.46 -1.37 -5.47
CA THR A 32 -3.06 -1.79 -5.67
C THR A 32 -2.20 -0.62 -6.19
N THR A 33 -2.66 0.03 -7.26
CA THR A 33 -1.94 1.17 -7.86
C THR A 33 -1.82 2.35 -6.90
N SER A 34 -2.88 2.65 -6.15
CA SER A 34 -2.89 3.71 -5.14
C SER A 34 -1.98 3.40 -3.96
N THR A 35 -1.86 2.12 -3.57
CA THR A 35 -0.92 1.66 -2.54
C THR A 35 0.51 2.02 -2.92
N ILE A 36 0.91 1.69 -4.15
CA ILE A 36 2.27 1.96 -4.65
C ILE A 36 2.52 3.45 -4.82
N LYS A 37 1.53 4.22 -5.32
CA LYS A 37 1.64 5.68 -5.39
C LYS A 37 1.83 6.32 -4.02
N LEU A 38 1.09 5.87 -3.01
CA LEU A 38 1.23 6.35 -1.64
C LEU A 38 2.57 5.96 -1.04
N ALA A 39 3.00 4.71 -1.23
CA ALA A 39 4.28 4.22 -0.74
C ALA A 39 5.45 5.01 -1.36
N ASN A 40 5.43 5.24 -2.68
CA ASN A 40 6.43 6.07 -3.35
C ASN A 40 6.39 7.54 -2.86
N TYR A 41 5.19 8.12 -2.70
CA TYR A 41 5.01 9.46 -2.14
C TYR A 41 5.65 9.61 -0.75
N LEU A 42 5.55 8.58 0.10
CA LEU A 42 6.16 8.56 1.44
C LEU A 42 7.66 8.30 1.39
N LYS A 43 8.12 7.40 0.51
CA LYS A 43 9.55 7.12 0.25
C LYS A 43 10.30 8.39 -0.16
N LEU A 44 9.74 9.16 -1.11
CA LEU A 44 10.29 10.46 -1.56
C LEU A 44 10.38 11.51 -0.45
N ARG A 45 9.72 11.30 0.70
CA ARG A 45 9.80 12.16 1.89
C ARG A 45 10.66 11.55 2.99
N ASN A 46 11.60 10.67 2.63
CA ASN A 46 12.52 9.98 3.52
C ASN A 46 11.83 9.18 4.63
N LYS A 47 10.64 8.61 4.36
CA LYS A 47 10.00 7.65 5.25
C LYS A 47 10.39 6.23 4.85
N LYS A 48 10.63 5.38 5.86
CA LYS A 48 10.72 3.93 5.66
C LYS A 48 9.32 3.39 5.43
N VAL A 49 9.14 2.63 4.35
CA VAL A 49 7.84 2.11 3.93
C VAL A 49 7.99 0.64 3.62
N LEU A 50 7.05 -0.15 4.11
CA LEU A 50 6.88 -1.57 3.80
C LEU A 50 5.46 -1.73 3.25
N VAL A 51 5.32 -2.45 2.14
CA VAL A 51 4.03 -2.85 1.59
C VAL A 51 3.79 -4.31 1.96
N ALA A 52 2.60 -4.65 2.44
CA ALA A 52 2.19 -6.02 2.72
C ALA A 52 1.13 -6.48 1.73
N ALA A 53 1.28 -7.69 1.19
CA ALA A 53 0.30 -8.30 0.30
C ALA A 53 -0.83 -8.96 1.11
N CYS A 54 -1.99 -8.31 1.18
CA CYS A 54 -3.19 -8.82 1.87
C CYS A 54 -4.29 -9.29 0.91
N ASP A 55 -3.99 -9.38 -0.40
CA ASP A 55 -4.95 -9.81 -1.43
C ASP A 55 -4.54 -11.17 -1.99
N LEU A 56 -4.81 -12.21 -1.19
CA LEU A 56 -4.41 -13.59 -1.49
C LEU A 56 -5.47 -14.36 -2.30
N GLN A 57 -6.68 -13.81 -2.38
CA GLN A 57 -7.82 -14.45 -3.04
C GLN A 57 -7.82 -14.24 -4.56
N ARG A 58 -7.24 -13.14 -5.05
CA ARG A 58 -7.12 -12.87 -6.49
C ARG A 58 -5.87 -13.54 -7.06
N LEU A 59 -6.05 -14.35 -8.10
CA LEU A 59 -4.95 -14.96 -8.85
C LEU A 59 -3.93 -13.89 -9.29
N ALA A 60 -2.65 -14.18 -9.04
CA ALA A 60 -1.50 -13.33 -9.39
C ALA A 60 -1.50 -11.91 -8.77
N ALA A 61 -2.34 -11.61 -7.77
CA ALA A 61 -2.33 -10.28 -7.14
C ALA A 61 -1.02 -10.00 -6.37
N VAL A 62 -0.45 -11.02 -5.73
CA VAL A 62 0.87 -10.92 -5.08
C VAL A 62 1.96 -10.64 -6.11
N GLU A 63 1.95 -11.36 -7.24
CA GLU A 63 2.93 -11.17 -8.32
C GLU A 63 2.82 -9.79 -8.97
N GLN A 64 1.60 -9.30 -9.20
CA GLN A 64 1.38 -7.93 -9.66
C GLN A 64 1.98 -6.92 -8.67
N LEU A 65 1.73 -7.12 -7.37
CA LEU A 65 2.25 -6.23 -6.34
C LEU A 65 3.78 -6.30 -6.26
N ARG A 66 4.37 -7.48 -6.41
CA ARG A 66 5.82 -7.72 -6.48
C ARG A 66 6.47 -6.92 -7.60
N GLN A 67 5.94 -7.02 -8.82
CA GLN A 67 6.46 -6.27 -9.97
C GLN A 67 6.38 -4.76 -9.76
N LEU A 68 5.29 -4.27 -9.18
CA LEU A 68 5.13 -2.84 -8.89
C LEU A 68 6.08 -2.36 -7.79
N CYS A 69 6.28 -3.16 -6.73
CA CYS A 69 7.23 -2.86 -5.66
C CYS A 69 8.66 -2.84 -6.18
N GLU A 70 9.06 -3.84 -6.97
CA GLU A 70 10.39 -3.94 -7.59
C GLU A 70 10.66 -2.72 -8.49
N ALA A 71 9.72 -2.35 -9.36
CA ALA A 71 9.84 -1.20 -10.25
C ALA A 71 9.93 0.16 -9.53
N ASN A 72 9.50 0.25 -8.27
CA ASN A 72 9.57 1.47 -7.46
C ASN A 72 10.59 1.37 -6.32
N GLU A 73 11.35 0.26 -6.26
CA GLU A 73 12.30 -0.05 -5.18
C GLU A 73 11.65 0.09 -3.79
N ILE A 74 10.50 -0.56 -3.59
CA ILE A 74 9.74 -0.57 -2.33
C ILE A 74 9.82 -1.99 -1.75
N GLU A 75 10.05 -2.09 -0.44
CA GLU A 75 10.05 -3.39 0.24
C GLU A 75 8.64 -3.99 0.26
N LEU A 76 8.55 -5.28 -0.10
CA LEU A 76 7.33 -6.06 -0.09
C LEU A 76 7.44 -7.20 0.93
N PHE A 77 6.45 -7.28 1.81
CA PHE A 77 6.19 -8.43 2.66
C PHE A 77 5.05 -9.27 2.07
N PHE A 78 5.30 -10.57 1.92
CA PHE A 78 4.31 -11.56 1.52
C PHE A 78 4.69 -12.91 2.12
N ILE A 79 3.70 -13.78 2.32
CA ILE A 79 3.90 -15.16 2.77
C ILE A 79 3.60 -16.09 1.60
N GLU A 80 4.57 -16.93 1.23
CA GLU A 80 4.38 -17.91 0.16
C GLU A 80 3.31 -18.94 0.55
N ASN A 81 2.40 -19.23 -0.39
CA ASN A 81 1.31 -20.21 -0.24
C ASN A 81 0.30 -19.93 0.89
N GLU A 82 0.29 -18.72 1.46
CA GLU A 82 -0.75 -18.30 2.40
C GLU A 82 -2.04 -17.97 1.64
N LYS A 83 -3.18 -18.32 2.26
CA LYS A 83 -4.53 -18.05 1.73
C LYS A 83 -5.36 -17.19 2.68
N ASP A 84 -4.94 -17.05 3.93
CA ASP A 84 -5.55 -16.20 4.94
C ASP A 84 -4.91 -14.79 4.92
N PRO A 85 -5.67 -13.73 4.59
CA PRO A 85 -5.14 -12.38 4.36
C PRO A 85 -4.71 -11.60 5.61
#